data_AF-A0A972X020-F1
#
_entry.id   AF-A0A972X020-F1
#
_cell.length_a   1.000
_cell.length_b   1.000
_cell.length_c   1.000
_cell.angle_alpha   90.00
_cell.angle_beta   90.00
_cell.angle_gamma   90.00
#
_symmetry.space_group_name_H-M   'P 1'
#
loop_
_entity.id
_entity.type
_entity.pdbx_description
1 polymer ?
#
loop_
_entity_poly.entity_id
_entity_poly.type
_entity_poly.pdbx_seq_one_letter_code
_entity_poly.pdbx_strand_id
1 'polypeptide(L)' 'MAQIDPDKLKFFQFLLFTKLEGAVTSAMVHLGDHLGIYRAMASADAPITTAQLAHATQLNERWIREWSYK' A
#
# COMPACT_ATOMS: atom_id res chain seq x y z
N MET A 1 17.70 3.68 -38.12
CA MET A 1 17.10 3.60 -36.77
C MET A 1 15.77 2.88 -36.91
N ALA A 2 15.50 1.86 -36.09
CA ALA A 2 14.20 1.19 -36.14
C ALA A 2 13.10 2.19 -35.76
N GLN A 3 12.04 2.28 -36.56
CA GLN A 3 10.92 3.16 -36.29
C GLN A 3 10.09 2.61 -35.12
N ILE A 4 9.86 3.42 -34.09
CA ILE A 4 9.08 3.02 -32.92
C ILE A 4 7.61 2.93 -33.34
N ASP A 5 6.99 1.80 -33.02
CA ASP A 5 5.55 1.57 -33.16
C ASP A 5 4.81 2.27 -32.01
N PRO A 6 3.99 3.30 -32.28
CA PRO A 6 3.33 4.09 -31.24
C PRO A 6 2.34 3.28 -30.40
N ASP A 7 1.71 2.25 -30.95
CA ASP A 7 0.71 1.47 -30.24
C ASP A 7 1.38 0.47 -29.31
N LYS A 8 2.47 -0.17 -29.75
CA LYS A 8 3.32 -0.99 -28.86
C LYS A 8 3.90 -0.18 -27.72
N LEU A 9 4.30 1.07 -27.96
CA LEU A 9 4.78 1.96 -26.91
C LEU A 9 3.69 2.23 -25.86
N LYS A 10 2.46 2.53 -26.29
CA LYS A 10 1.32 2.73 -25.37
C LYS A 10 1.02 1.48 -24.55
N PHE A 11 0.96 0.30 -25.18
CA PHE A 11 0.73 -0.96 -24.46
C PHE A 11 1.84 -1.24 -23.43
N PHE A 12 3.09 -0.98 -23.79
CA PHE A 12 4.20 -1.12 -22.86
C PHE A 12 4.11 -0.16 -21.68
N GLN A 13 3.68 1.09 -21.91
CA GLN A 13 3.43 2.06 -20.84
C GLN A 13 2.37 1.56 -19.86
N PHE A 14 1.23 1.04 -20.36
CA PHE A 14 0.22 0.43 -19.50
C PHE A 14 0.78 -0.72 -18.67
N LEU A 15 1.52 -1.63 -19.29
CA LEU A 15 2.15 -2.75 -18.60
C LEU A 15 3.09 -2.27 -17.49
N LEU A 16 3.92 -1.26 -17.77
CA LEU A 16 4.84 -0.68 -16.81
C LEU A 16 4.09 -0.12 -15.59
N PHE A 17 3.03 0.66 -15.81
CA PHE A 17 2.24 1.23 -14.72
C PHE A 17 1.56 0.15 -13.88
N THR A 18 1.01 -0.90 -14.49
CA THR A 18 0.45 -2.04 -13.75
C THR A 18 1.50 -2.74 -12.87
N LYS A 19 2.74 -2.88 -13.35
CA LYS A 19 3.81 -3.47 -12.54
C LYS A 19 4.25 -2.55 -11.39
N LEU A 20 4.32 -1.24 -11.63
CA LEU A 20 4.65 -0.26 -10.60
C LEU A 20 3.59 -0.19 -9.51
N GLU A 21 2.31 -0.21 -9.89
CA GLU A 21 1.18 -0.26 -8.94
C GLU A 21 1.31 -1.46 -7.99
N GLY A 22 1.53 -2.66 -8.54
CA GLY A 22 1.74 -3.86 -7.73
C GLY A 22 2.97 -3.78 -6.81
N ALA A 23 4.04 -3.11 -7.24
CA ALA A 23 5.22 -2.89 -6.40
C ALA A 23 4.93 -1.96 -5.22
N VAL A 24 4.19 -0.87 -5.45
CA VAL A 24 3.77 0.07 -4.40
C VAL A 24 2.85 -0.63 -3.40
N THR A 25 1.83 -1.37 -3.87
CA THR A 25 0.95 -2.14 -2.98
C THR A 25 1.72 -3.15 -2.15
N SER A 26 2.66 -3.89 -2.76
CA SER A 26 3.48 -4.88 -2.05
C SER A 26 4.36 -4.23 -0.98
N ALA A 27 4.93 -3.06 -1.26
CA ALA A 27 5.71 -2.30 -0.29
C ALA A 27 4.84 -1.81 0.89
N MET A 28 3.62 -1.36 0.63
CA MET A 28 2.68 -0.93 1.68
C MET A 28 2.23 -2.08 2.59
N VAL A 29 1.99 -3.25 2.01
CA VAL A 29 1.70 -4.49 2.77
C VAL A 29 2.91 -4.87 3.64
N HIS A 30 4.11 -4.89 3.06
CA HIS A 30 5.32 -5.22 3.82
C HIS A 30 5.54 -4.24 4.99
N LEU A 31 5.33 -2.93 4.75
CA LEU A 31 5.43 -1.91 5.80
C LEU A 31 4.40 -2.14 6.91
N GLY A 32 3.15 -2.45 6.56
CA GLY A 32 2.10 -2.72 7.54
C GLY A 32 2.38 -3.95 8.41
N ASP A 33 2.99 -4.99 7.83
CA ASP A 33 3.43 -6.18 8.57
C ASP A 33 4.59 -5.85 9.51
N HIS A 34 5.62 -5.17 9.00
CA HIS A 34 6.80 -4.81 9.78
C HIS A 34 6.46 -3.88 10.95
N LEU A 35 5.51 -2.97 10.77
CA LEU A 35 5.02 -2.06 11.80
C LEU A 35 4.01 -2.70 12.77
N GLY A 36 3.64 -3.97 12.55
CA GLY A 36 2.70 -4.69 13.40
C GLY A 36 1.23 -4.25 13.25
N ILE A 37 0.90 -3.46 12.23
CA ILE A 37 -0.45 -2.94 11.97
C ILE A 37 -1.43 -4.10 11.76
N TYR A 38 -1.06 -5.08 10.94
CA TYR A 38 -1.91 -6.26 10.70
C TYR A 38 -2.11 -7.10 11.96
N ARG A 39 -1.06 -7.29 12.77
CA ARG A 39 -1.17 -8.03 14.04
C ARG A 39 -2.08 -7.30 15.02
N ALA A 40 -1.98 -5.98 15.13
CA ALA A 40 -2.84 -5.17 15.99
C ALA A 40 -4.32 -5.24 15.55
N MET A 41 -4.59 -5.17 14.24
CA MET A 41 -5.95 -5.35 13.71
C MET A 41 -6.48 -6.77 13.94
N ALA A 42 -5.66 -7.81 13.72
CA ALA A 42 -6.05 -9.19 13.91
C ALA A 42 -6.32 -9.55 15.39
N SER A 43 -5.72 -8.80 16.32
CA SER A 43 -5.91 -9.00 17.77
C SER A 43 -7.11 -8.23 18.32
N ALA A 44 -7.80 -7.44 17.51
CA ALA A 44 -8.96 -6.68 17.94
C ALA A 44 -10.23 -7.53 17.87
N ASP A 45 -11.02 -7.53 18.95
CA ASP A 45 -12.28 -8.29 19.04
C ASP A 45 -13.42 -7.68 18.19
N ALA A 46 -13.23 -6.44 17.71
CA ALA A 46 -14.22 -5.69 16.93
C ALA A 46 -13.51 -4.72 15.97
N PRO A 47 -14.21 -4.14 14.98
CA PRO A 47 -13.66 -3.07 14.16
C PRO A 47 -13.11 -1.92 15.02
N ILE A 48 -11.88 -1.50 14.74
CA ILE A 48 -11.18 -0.42 15.47
C ILE A 48 -10.98 0.81 14.58
N THR A 49 -10.97 1.97 15.22
CA THR A 49 -10.67 3.25 14.58
C THR A 49 -9.16 3.42 14.35
N THR A 50 -8.78 4.35 13.47
CA THR A 50 -7.37 4.71 13.24
C THR A 50 -6.68 5.22 14.52
N ALA A 51 -7.42 5.91 15.39
CA ALA A 51 -6.91 6.36 16.70
C ALA A 51 -6.61 5.19 17.64
N GLN A 52 -7.52 4.21 17.72
CA GLN A 52 -7.30 3.01 18.52
C GLN A 52 -6.15 2.16 17.98
N LEU A 53 -6.05 2.01 16.65
CA LEU A 53 -4.96 1.29 16.00
C LEU A 53 -3.61 1.98 16.22
N ALA A 54 -3.57 3.31 16.15
CA ALA A 54 -2.37 4.10 16.45
C ALA A 54 -1.93 3.93 17.91
N HIS A 55 -2.88 3.94 18.85
CA HIS A 55 -2.60 3.66 20.26
C HIS A 55 -2.07 2.23 20.45
N ALA A 56 -2.69 1.23 19.82
CA ALA A 56 -2.27 -0.18 19.94
C ALA A 56 -0.88 -0.45 19.37
N THR A 57 -0.48 0.28 18.32
CA THR A 57 0.82 0.13 17.64
C THR A 57 1.88 1.12 18.14
N GLN A 58 1.52 2.07 19.00
CA GLN A 58 2.38 3.19 19.43
C GLN A 58 2.92 4.02 18.24
N LEU A 59 2.11 4.14 17.19
CA LEU A 59 2.43 4.91 16.00
C LEU A 59 1.64 6.21 15.97
N ASN A 60 2.10 7.16 15.14
CA ASN A 60 1.37 8.41 14.97
C ASN A 60 0.07 8.17 14.20
N GLU A 61 -1.05 8.66 14.74
CA GLU A 61 -2.38 8.46 14.15
C GLU A 61 -2.48 8.98 12.71
N ARG A 62 -1.82 10.10 12.38
CA ARG A 62 -1.84 10.64 11.01
C ARG A 62 -1.33 9.61 10.01
N TRP A 63 -0.23 8.92 10.33
CA TRP A 63 0.36 7.94 9.42
C TRP A 63 -0.45 6.65 9.35
N ILE A 64 -1.02 6.20 10.46
CA ILE A 64 -1.97 5.07 10.46
C ILE A 64 -3.17 5.38 9.57
N ARG A 65 -3.74 6.58 9.69
CA ARG A 65 -4.88 7.02 8.91
C ARG A 65 -4.56 7.06 7.41
N GLU A 66 -3.44 7.67 7.03
CA GLU A 66 -2.99 7.70 5.63
C GLU A 66 -2.77 6.29 5.09
N TRP A 67 -2.16 5.39 5.89
CA TRP A 67 -1.96 4.00 5.53
C TRP A 67 -3.29 3.26 5.31
N SER A 68 -4.30 3.45 6.18
CA SER A 68 -5.61 2.79 6.06
C SER A 68 -6.45 3.22 4.86
N TYR A 69 -6.16 4.38 4.25
CA TYR A 69 -6.87 4.88 3.07
C TYR A 69 -6.20 4.52 1.75
N LYS A 70 -4.94 4.07 1.78
CA LYS A 70 -4.09 3.77 0.62
C LYS A 70 -4.16 2.29 0.27
#